data_AF-A0A6C0IJY0-F1
#
_entry.id   AF-A0A6C0IJY0-F1
#
_cell.length_a   1.000
_cell.length_b   1.000
_cell.length_c   1.000
_cell.angle_alpha   90.00
_cell.angle_beta   90.00
_cell.angle_gamma   90.00
#
_symmetry.space_group_name_H-M   'P 1'
#
loop_
_entity.id
_entity.type
_entity.pdbx_description
1 polymer ?
#
loop_
_entity_poly.entity_id
_entity_poly.type
_entity_poly.pdbx_seq_one_letter_code
_entity_poly.pdbx_strand_id
1 'polypeptide(L)'
;MALNSSNIPPTFIFIDGSYFCFYRYHSLLNWWKNAYPEEPLADPFQSQKFVDKFIKTFIENVEEIPKKLGLHKDKFKPILIVGKDCKREHIWRTKLFPEYKGTRVKEDGFMGGPFFKMVYQDELFVKGGVKAVLKHPHLEADDCIAISVKHVLNNYPDAQIYIITSDKDYLQLARPNVQIFSLAYKKLTDQKSSTGNPECDLFCKIVMGDISDNIKSVLKKCGPKTALKCYENRAYFDEKMKTENAYELYNLNETLVDFNKIPQELVDEFLESLKS
;
A
#
# COMPACT_ATOMS: atom_id res chain seq x y z
N MET A 1 13.73 31.61 -28.68
CA MET A 1 14.09 30.18 -28.77
C MET A 1 12.79 29.38 -28.76
N ALA A 2 12.56 28.57 -29.78
CA ALA A 2 11.36 27.77 -29.90
C ALA A 2 11.26 26.76 -28.74
N LEU A 3 10.19 26.84 -27.95
CA LEU A 3 9.78 25.79 -27.01
C LEU A 3 9.28 24.61 -27.84
N ASN A 4 10.22 23.75 -28.24
CA ASN A 4 9.93 22.50 -28.95
C ASN A 4 9.32 21.48 -27.98
N SER A 5 8.17 20.93 -28.40
CA SER A 5 7.43 19.77 -27.86
C SER A 5 7.00 19.82 -26.39
N SER A 6 5.69 19.91 -26.23
CA SER A 6 4.88 19.59 -25.06
C SER A 6 5.11 18.16 -24.55
N ASN A 7 6.17 17.94 -23.77
CA ASN A 7 6.30 16.73 -22.97
C ASN A 7 5.37 16.86 -21.74
N ILE A 8 4.12 16.47 -21.93
CA ILE A 8 3.20 16.29 -20.79
C ILE A 8 3.83 15.23 -19.89
N PRO A 9 4.00 15.50 -18.59
CA PRO A 9 4.62 14.55 -17.69
C PRO A 9 3.82 13.24 -17.65
N PRO A 10 4.50 12.08 -17.56
CA PRO A 10 3.82 10.79 -17.52
C PRO A 10 2.96 10.66 -16.26
N THR A 11 1.84 9.94 -16.38
CA THR A 11 0.96 9.61 -15.25
C THR A 11 1.09 8.13 -14.91
N PHE A 12 1.38 7.82 -13.66
CA PHE A 12 1.49 6.45 -13.14
C PHE A 12 0.41 6.18 -12.10
N ILE A 13 -0.16 4.97 -12.14
CA ILE A 13 -1.08 4.48 -11.12
C ILE A 13 -0.46 3.21 -10.53
N PHE A 14 -0.01 3.29 -9.29
CA PHE A 14 0.42 2.13 -8.51
C PHE A 14 -0.77 1.56 -7.74
N ILE A 15 -0.93 0.24 -7.77
CA ILE A 15 -2.01 -0.47 -7.09
C ILE A 15 -1.37 -1.40 -6.07
N ASP A 16 -1.77 -1.28 -4.81
CA ASP A 16 -1.49 -2.30 -3.81
C ASP A 16 -2.32 -3.55 -4.14
N GLY A 17 -1.65 -4.60 -4.63
CA GLY A 17 -2.30 -5.77 -5.20
C GLY A 17 -3.08 -6.58 -4.17
N SER A 18 -2.54 -6.76 -2.97
CA SER A 18 -3.23 -7.49 -1.91
C SER A 18 -4.43 -6.72 -1.41
N TYR A 19 -4.29 -5.41 -1.16
CA TYR A 19 -5.43 -4.56 -0.82
C TYR A 19 -6.54 -4.65 -1.86
N PHE A 20 -6.19 -4.56 -3.15
CA PHE A 20 -7.15 -4.66 -4.25
C PHE A 20 -7.88 -6.00 -4.24
N CYS A 21 -7.16 -7.10 -4.12
CA CYS A 21 -7.74 -8.45 -4.04
C CYS A 21 -8.70 -8.61 -2.85
N PHE A 22 -8.31 -8.18 -1.65
CA PHE A 22 -9.18 -8.23 -0.46
C PHE A 22 -10.45 -7.41 -0.68
N TYR A 23 -10.30 -6.16 -1.14
CA TYR A 23 -11.42 -5.27 -1.36
C TYR A 23 -12.42 -5.84 -2.37
N ARG A 24 -11.92 -6.37 -3.50
CA ARG A 24 -12.78 -6.97 -4.54
C ARG A 24 -13.49 -8.23 -4.06
N TYR A 25 -12.79 -9.10 -3.34
CA TYR A 25 -13.36 -10.32 -2.77
C TYR A 25 -14.50 -10.02 -1.81
N HIS A 26 -14.28 -9.16 -0.81
CA HIS A 26 -15.32 -8.80 0.17
C HIS A 26 -16.47 -8.00 -0.46
N SER A 27 -16.18 -7.12 -1.43
CA SER A 27 -17.22 -6.41 -2.18
C SER A 27 -18.15 -7.38 -2.91
N LEU A 28 -17.59 -8.43 -3.52
CA LEU A 28 -18.40 -9.42 -4.22
C LEU A 28 -19.15 -10.35 -3.27
N LEU A 29 -18.58 -10.71 -2.12
CA LEU A 29 -19.30 -11.43 -1.07
C LEU A 29 -20.53 -10.65 -0.61
N ASN A 30 -20.39 -9.34 -0.37
CA ASN A 30 -21.50 -8.48 0.01
C ASN A 30 -22.54 -8.38 -1.12
N TRP A 31 -22.11 -8.27 -2.37
CA TRP A 31 -23.02 -8.32 -3.51
C TRP A 31 -23.80 -9.63 -3.58
N TRP A 32 -23.13 -10.77 -3.38
CA TRP A 32 -23.77 -12.09 -3.42
C TRP A 32 -24.86 -12.22 -2.35
N LYS A 33 -24.55 -11.83 -1.10
CA LYS A 33 -25.52 -11.85 0.02
C LYS A 33 -26.80 -11.07 -0.29
N ASN A 34 -26.67 -9.95 -1.02
CA ASN A 34 -27.81 -9.11 -1.38
C ASN A 34 -28.55 -9.62 -2.62
N ALA A 35 -27.83 -10.16 -3.61
CA ALA A 35 -28.40 -10.62 -4.87
C ALA A 35 -29.05 -12.01 -4.76
N TYR A 36 -28.54 -12.86 -3.86
CA TYR A 36 -28.98 -14.24 -3.64
C TYR A 36 -29.14 -14.54 -2.14
N PRO A 37 -30.08 -13.87 -1.44
CA PRO A 37 -30.24 -14.03 0.01
C PRO A 37 -30.58 -15.46 0.45
N GLU A 38 -31.26 -16.23 -0.42
CA GLU A 38 -31.66 -17.62 -0.17
C GLU A 38 -30.61 -18.66 -0.60
N GLU A 39 -29.50 -18.23 -1.23
CA GLU A 39 -28.41 -19.13 -1.69
C GLU A 39 -27.14 -18.89 -0.86
N PRO A 40 -27.03 -19.50 0.35
CA PRO A 40 -25.85 -19.33 1.19
C PRO A 40 -24.60 -19.86 0.48
N LEU A 41 -23.56 -19.03 0.44
CA LEU A 41 -22.31 -19.33 -0.23
C LEU A 41 -21.35 -20.01 0.76
N ALA A 42 -21.38 -21.34 0.81
CA ALA A 42 -20.53 -22.13 1.72
C ALA A 42 -19.04 -22.06 1.36
N ASP A 43 -18.70 -22.29 0.09
CA ASP A 43 -17.36 -22.05 -0.47
C ASP A 43 -17.50 -21.21 -1.75
N PRO A 44 -17.08 -19.93 -1.71
CA PRO A 44 -17.16 -19.04 -2.88
C PRO A 44 -16.42 -19.56 -4.10
N PHE A 45 -15.33 -20.31 -3.93
CA PHE A 45 -14.49 -20.76 -5.04
C PHE A 45 -15.09 -21.98 -5.78
N GLN A 46 -15.98 -22.74 -5.15
CA GLN A 46 -16.70 -23.85 -5.80
C GLN A 46 -17.90 -23.38 -6.63
N SER A 47 -18.35 -22.14 -6.43
CA SER A 47 -19.44 -21.57 -7.20
C SER A 47 -18.90 -20.97 -8.50
N GLN A 48 -19.06 -21.67 -9.62
CA GLN A 48 -18.65 -21.18 -10.94
C GLN A 48 -19.22 -19.79 -11.24
N LYS A 49 -20.49 -19.56 -10.89
CA LYS A 49 -21.18 -18.27 -11.05
C LYS A 49 -20.50 -17.15 -10.24
N PHE A 50 -20.04 -17.44 -9.02
CA PHE A 50 -19.30 -16.48 -8.21
C PHE A 50 -17.91 -16.22 -8.80
N VAL A 51 -17.19 -17.27 -9.20
CA VAL A 51 -15.85 -17.18 -9.80
C VAL A 51 -15.87 -16.38 -11.11
N ASP A 52 -16.79 -16.67 -12.02
CA ASP A 52 -16.95 -15.94 -13.29
C ASP A 52 -17.26 -14.45 -13.04
N LYS A 53 -18.14 -14.17 -12.07
CA LYS A 53 -18.48 -12.81 -11.69
C LYS A 53 -17.30 -12.10 -11.04
N PHE A 54 -16.50 -12.80 -10.23
CA PHE A 54 -15.27 -12.26 -9.65
C PHE A 54 -14.28 -11.89 -10.76
N ILE A 55 -13.95 -12.81 -11.66
CA ILE A 55 -13.00 -12.57 -12.76
C ILE A 55 -13.45 -11.36 -13.59
N LYS A 56 -14.71 -11.37 -14.06
CA LYS A 56 -15.26 -10.30 -14.87
C LYS A 56 -15.16 -8.95 -14.15
N THR A 57 -15.71 -8.86 -12.94
CA THR A 57 -15.75 -7.58 -12.22
C THR A 57 -14.37 -7.15 -11.73
N PHE A 58 -13.44 -8.07 -11.50
CA PHE A 58 -12.06 -7.75 -11.15
C PHE A 58 -11.39 -6.98 -12.29
N ILE A 59 -11.42 -7.55 -13.50
CA ILE A 59 -10.84 -6.93 -14.72
C ILE A 59 -11.48 -5.57 -14.98
N GLU A 60 -12.82 -5.50 -15.01
CA GLU A 60 -13.57 -4.25 -15.23
C GLU A 60 -13.18 -3.18 -14.20
N ASN A 61 -13.01 -3.55 -12.92
CA ASN A 61 -12.67 -2.58 -11.88
C ASN A 61 -11.23 -2.08 -11.97
N VAL A 62 -10.28 -2.86 -12.49
CA VAL A 62 -8.92 -2.38 -12.80
C VAL A 62 -8.96 -1.39 -13.97
N GLU A 63 -9.69 -1.73 -15.04
CA GLU A 63 -9.85 -0.87 -16.22
C GLU A 63 -10.51 0.48 -15.90
N GLU A 64 -11.42 0.49 -14.92
CA GLU A 64 -12.13 1.70 -14.51
C GLU A 64 -11.32 2.65 -13.62
N ILE A 65 -10.20 2.23 -13.02
CA ILE A 65 -9.42 3.05 -12.07
C ILE A 65 -9.08 4.43 -12.65
N PRO A 66 -8.51 4.56 -13.86
CA PRO A 66 -8.21 5.87 -14.44
C PRO A 66 -9.45 6.77 -14.56
N LYS A 67 -10.59 6.19 -14.96
CA LYS A 67 -11.85 6.93 -15.10
C LYS A 67 -12.35 7.43 -13.76
N LYS A 68 -12.29 6.60 -12.72
CA LYS A 68 -12.73 6.92 -11.36
C LYS A 68 -11.84 7.96 -10.68
N LEU A 69 -10.55 8.00 -11.05
CA LEU A 69 -9.61 9.07 -10.67
C LEU A 69 -9.79 10.37 -11.48
N GLY A 70 -10.70 10.39 -12.47
CA GLY A 70 -10.92 11.56 -13.32
C GLY A 70 -9.95 11.69 -14.50
N LEU A 71 -9.05 10.72 -14.70
CA LEU A 71 -7.97 10.72 -15.69
C LEU A 71 -8.40 10.25 -17.09
N HIS A 72 -9.69 9.99 -17.31
CA HIS A 72 -10.23 9.55 -18.61
C HIS A 72 -10.17 10.64 -19.70
N LYS A 73 -9.96 11.90 -19.31
CA LYS A 73 -9.81 13.04 -20.23
C LYS A 73 -8.35 13.36 -20.53
N ASP A 74 -7.42 12.67 -19.88
CA ASP A 74 -6.00 12.92 -20.07
C ASP A 74 -5.60 12.52 -21.49
N LYS A 75 -4.76 13.37 -22.10
CA LYS A 75 -4.29 13.17 -23.47
C LYS A 75 -3.49 11.87 -23.62
N PHE A 76 -2.88 11.40 -22.52
CA PHE A 76 -2.13 10.16 -22.45
C PHE A 76 -2.75 9.22 -21.42
N LYS A 77 -2.85 7.93 -21.77
CA LYS A 77 -3.36 6.93 -20.83
C LYS A 77 -2.35 6.73 -19.70
N PRO A 78 -2.80 6.73 -18.42
CA PRO A 78 -1.94 6.41 -17.31
C PRO A 78 -1.31 5.02 -17.43
N ILE A 79 -0.10 4.86 -16.90
CA ILE A 79 0.60 3.58 -16.81
C ILE A 79 0.21 2.92 -15.48
N LEU A 80 -0.52 1.81 -15.56
CA LEU A 80 -0.94 1.05 -14.38
C LEU A 80 0.14 0.03 -14.01
N ILE A 81 0.51 -0.01 -12.74
CA ILE A 81 1.52 -0.90 -12.16
C ILE A 81 0.94 -1.47 -10.88
N VAL A 82 1.15 -2.75 -10.59
CA VAL A 82 0.67 -3.39 -9.34
C VAL A 82 1.86 -3.88 -8.50
N GLY A 83 1.84 -3.61 -7.21
CA GLY A 83 2.76 -4.18 -6.23
C GLY A 83 2.22 -5.51 -5.70
N LYS A 84 3.10 -6.51 -5.58
CA LYS A 84 2.76 -7.84 -5.06
C LYS A 84 3.65 -8.17 -3.87
N ASP A 85 3.01 -8.61 -2.78
CA ASP A 85 3.72 -9.03 -1.58
C ASP A 85 4.59 -10.27 -1.82
N CYS A 86 5.75 -10.28 -1.15
CA CYS A 86 6.51 -11.49 -0.91
C CYS A 86 5.79 -12.41 0.09
N LYS A 87 6.32 -13.62 0.29
CA LYS A 87 5.81 -14.50 1.34
C LYS A 87 6.15 -13.90 2.70
N ARG A 88 5.20 -14.00 3.64
CA ARG A 88 5.34 -13.44 4.99
C ARG A 88 6.62 -13.90 5.71
N GLU A 89 6.98 -15.16 5.59
CA GLU A 89 8.21 -15.73 6.19
C GLU A 89 9.52 -15.21 5.57
N HIS A 90 9.45 -14.44 4.49
CA HIS A 90 10.61 -13.89 3.77
C HIS A 90 10.70 -12.36 3.86
N ILE A 91 9.72 -11.69 4.48
CA ILE A 91 9.75 -10.23 4.64
C ILE A 91 11.03 -9.85 5.39
N TRP A 92 11.82 -8.93 4.84
CA TRP A 92 13.10 -8.52 5.42
C TRP A 92 12.98 -8.01 6.88
N ARG A 93 11.86 -7.37 7.22
CA ARG A 93 11.52 -6.94 8.59
C ARG A 93 11.54 -8.09 9.60
N THR A 94 11.17 -9.31 9.20
CA THR A 94 11.18 -10.48 10.10
C THR A 94 12.58 -10.89 10.56
N LYS A 95 13.62 -10.56 9.79
CA LYS A 95 15.02 -10.78 10.20
C LYS A 95 15.43 -9.87 11.35
N LEU A 96 14.87 -8.66 11.40
CA LEU A 96 15.14 -7.66 12.44
C LEU A 96 14.21 -7.82 13.65
N PHE A 97 12.94 -8.16 13.39
CA PHE A 97 11.90 -8.32 14.39
C PHE A 97 11.10 -9.60 14.10
N PRO A 98 11.47 -10.74 14.69
CA PRO A 98 10.83 -12.04 14.41
C PRO A 98 9.32 -12.08 14.67
N GLU A 99 8.81 -11.25 15.58
CA GLU A 99 7.38 -11.15 15.87
C GLU A 99 6.62 -10.24 14.89
N TYR A 100 7.26 -9.69 13.86
CA TYR A 100 6.64 -8.81 12.88
C TYR A 100 5.43 -9.48 12.20
N LYS A 101 4.29 -8.79 12.21
CA LYS A 101 2.97 -9.30 11.79
C LYS A 101 2.52 -10.56 12.53
N GLY A 102 3.24 -11.02 13.56
CA GLY A 102 3.07 -12.27 14.31
C GLY A 102 1.64 -12.53 14.78
N THR A 103 0.95 -11.46 15.20
CA THR A 103 -0.43 -11.47 15.73
C THR A 103 -1.51 -11.63 14.67
N ARG A 104 -1.18 -11.53 13.37
CA ARG A 104 -2.13 -11.81 12.29
C ARG A 104 -2.44 -13.32 12.29
N VAL A 105 -3.50 -13.68 13.02
CA VAL A 105 -4.10 -15.01 13.02
C VAL A 105 -4.59 -15.29 11.59
N LYS A 106 -4.42 -16.52 11.10
CA LYS A 106 -5.19 -16.96 9.92
C LYS A 106 -6.65 -16.88 10.34
N GLU A 107 -7.41 -15.92 9.83
CA GLU A 107 -8.84 -15.84 10.11
C GLU A 107 -9.47 -17.20 9.80
N ASP A 108 -9.96 -17.88 10.83
CA ASP A 108 -10.75 -19.09 10.69
C ASP A 108 -12.00 -18.72 9.88
N GLY A 109 -11.98 -19.04 8.58
CA GLY A 109 -13.06 -18.74 7.63
C GLY A 109 -12.69 -17.85 6.43
N PHE A 110 -11.47 -17.31 6.33
CA PHE A 110 -11.07 -16.59 5.10
C PHE A 110 -10.83 -17.56 3.94
N MET A 111 -11.77 -17.59 2.98
CA MET A 111 -11.72 -18.45 1.78
C MET A 111 -11.25 -17.71 0.51
N GLY A 112 -10.64 -16.53 0.64
CA GLY A 112 -10.18 -15.74 -0.50
C GLY A 112 -8.82 -16.18 -1.08
N GLY A 113 -8.06 -17.05 -0.38
CA GLY A 113 -6.73 -17.50 -0.81
C GLY A 113 -6.67 -18.05 -2.25
N PRO A 114 -7.58 -18.97 -2.64
CA PRO A 114 -7.67 -19.46 -4.02
C PRO A 114 -7.91 -18.35 -5.06
N PHE A 115 -8.75 -17.35 -4.75
CA PHE A 115 -8.98 -16.21 -5.64
C PHE A 115 -7.70 -15.39 -5.85
N PHE A 116 -6.92 -15.17 -4.79
CA PHE A 116 -5.70 -14.39 -4.88
C PHE A 116 -4.66 -15.11 -5.73
N LYS A 117 -4.58 -16.44 -5.56
CA LYS A 117 -3.74 -17.28 -6.41
C LYS A 117 -4.17 -17.18 -7.87
N MET A 118 -5.47 -17.32 -8.15
CA MET A 118 -6.07 -17.21 -9.48
C MET A 118 -5.81 -15.83 -10.12
N VAL A 119 -5.93 -14.72 -9.37
CA VAL A 119 -5.66 -13.37 -9.87
C VAL A 119 -4.28 -13.26 -10.52
N TYR A 120 -3.25 -13.83 -9.88
CA TYR A 120 -1.89 -13.79 -10.40
C TYR A 120 -1.58 -14.89 -11.42
N GLN A 121 -2.19 -16.08 -11.29
CA GLN A 121 -2.00 -17.19 -12.25
C GLN A 121 -2.65 -16.90 -13.59
N ASP A 122 -3.85 -16.32 -13.57
CA ASP A 122 -4.63 -16.01 -14.77
C ASP A 122 -4.41 -14.57 -15.23
N GLU A 123 -3.43 -13.88 -14.64
CA GLU A 123 -2.98 -12.54 -15.01
C GLU A 123 -4.12 -11.50 -15.07
N LEU A 124 -5.06 -11.55 -14.12
CA LEU A 124 -6.27 -10.71 -14.16
C LEU A 124 -5.95 -9.21 -14.12
N PHE A 125 -4.88 -8.81 -13.41
CA PHE A 125 -4.38 -7.44 -13.45
C PHE A 125 -3.93 -7.01 -14.85
N VAL A 126 -3.18 -7.88 -15.55
CA VAL A 126 -2.68 -7.60 -16.91
C VAL A 126 -3.83 -7.52 -17.90
N LYS A 127 -4.80 -8.43 -17.77
CA LYS A 127 -6.06 -8.40 -18.54
C LYS A 127 -6.82 -7.08 -18.32
N GLY A 128 -6.77 -6.51 -17.12
CA GLY A 128 -7.33 -5.20 -16.80
C GLY A 128 -6.47 -4.00 -17.23
N GLY A 129 -5.35 -4.22 -17.92
CA GLY A 129 -4.51 -3.17 -18.49
C GLY A 129 -3.27 -2.78 -17.66
N VAL A 130 -2.98 -3.48 -16.56
CA VAL A 130 -1.71 -3.30 -15.83
C VAL A 130 -0.52 -3.68 -16.70
N LYS A 131 0.49 -2.82 -16.73
CA LYS A 131 1.69 -2.96 -17.56
C LYS A 131 2.82 -3.73 -16.89
N ALA A 132 2.89 -3.70 -15.55
CA ALA A 132 3.93 -4.39 -14.80
C ALA A 132 3.44 -4.84 -13.43
N VAL A 133 3.97 -5.98 -12.97
CA VAL A 133 3.80 -6.50 -11.62
C VAL A 133 5.12 -6.39 -10.89
N LEU A 134 5.22 -5.46 -9.94
CA LEU A 134 6.38 -5.28 -9.08
C LEU A 134 6.37 -6.35 -8.00
N LYS A 135 7.47 -7.10 -7.88
CA LYS A 135 7.63 -8.16 -6.88
C LYS A 135 9.09 -8.35 -6.55
N HIS A 136 9.37 -8.75 -5.32
CA HIS A 136 10.69 -9.16 -4.86
C HIS A 136 10.55 -10.38 -3.93
N PRO A 137 11.56 -11.26 -3.80
CA PRO A 137 11.51 -12.38 -2.85
C PRO A 137 11.39 -11.96 -1.38
N HIS A 138 11.87 -10.76 -1.01
CA HIS A 138 11.97 -10.30 0.38
C HIS A 138 11.29 -8.95 0.67
N LEU A 139 10.80 -8.24 -0.36
CA LEU A 139 10.12 -6.96 -0.20
C LEU A 139 8.60 -7.14 -0.26
N GLU A 140 7.89 -6.36 0.53
CA GLU A 140 6.44 -6.29 0.50
C GLU A 140 5.96 -5.41 -0.67
N ALA A 141 4.65 -5.41 -0.93
CA ALA A 141 4.09 -4.63 -2.03
C ALA A 141 4.35 -3.12 -1.84
N ASP A 142 4.27 -2.63 -0.60
CA ASP A 142 4.53 -1.26 -0.20
C ASP A 142 5.99 -0.85 -0.41
N ASP A 143 6.95 -1.69 -0.03
CA ASP A 143 8.37 -1.48 -0.29
C ASP A 143 8.63 -1.34 -1.80
N CYS A 144 8.12 -2.29 -2.61
CA CYS A 144 8.29 -2.28 -4.06
C CYS A 144 7.71 -1.01 -4.70
N ILE A 145 6.52 -0.59 -4.27
CA ILE A 145 5.86 0.62 -4.77
C ILE A 145 6.62 1.87 -4.30
N ALA A 146 7.05 1.94 -3.03
CA ALA A 146 7.80 3.08 -2.50
C ALA A 146 9.12 3.29 -3.24
N ILE A 147 9.88 2.22 -3.49
CA ILE A 147 11.12 2.27 -4.29
C ILE A 147 10.80 2.74 -5.71
N SER A 148 9.77 2.18 -6.34
CA SER A 148 9.38 2.54 -7.72
C SER A 148 8.91 3.98 -7.84
N VAL A 149 8.15 4.50 -6.88
CA VAL A 149 7.71 5.89 -6.83
C VAL A 149 8.92 6.83 -6.74
N LYS A 150 9.86 6.54 -5.83
CA LYS A 150 11.11 7.31 -5.72
C LYS A 150 11.91 7.27 -7.02
N HIS A 151 12.04 6.08 -7.63
CA HIS A 151 12.72 5.92 -8.91
C HIS A 151 12.06 6.72 -10.04
N VAL A 152 10.73 6.67 -10.16
CA VAL A 152 9.99 7.45 -11.15
C VAL A 152 10.20 8.94 -10.93
N LEU A 153 10.09 9.44 -9.70
CA LEU A 153 10.28 10.86 -9.41
C LEU A 153 11.71 11.35 -9.65
N ASN A 154 12.71 10.50 -9.47
CA ASN A 154 14.10 10.85 -9.77
C ASN A 154 14.35 11.00 -11.28
N ASN A 155 13.69 10.19 -12.11
CA ASN A 155 13.84 10.23 -13.56
C ASN A 155 12.85 11.18 -14.26
N TYR A 156 11.67 11.36 -13.66
CA TYR A 156 10.56 12.18 -14.15
C TYR A 156 9.98 13.01 -13.00
N PRO A 157 10.65 14.11 -12.58
CA PRO A 157 10.26 14.90 -11.41
C PRO A 157 8.82 15.44 -11.46
N ASP A 158 8.33 15.73 -12.66
CA ASP A 158 6.99 16.29 -12.91
C ASP A 158 5.90 15.21 -13.09
N ALA A 159 6.27 13.92 -13.04
CA ALA A 159 5.34 12.81 -13.19
C ALA A 159 4.18 12.92 -12.18
N GLN A 160 2.97 12.61 -12.64
CA GLN A 160 1.80 12.53 -11.77
C GLN A 160 1.63 11.09 -11.30
N ILE A 161 1.60 10.87 -10.00
CA ILE A 161 1.55 9.54 -9.42
C ILE A 161 0.28 9.40 -8.58
N TYR A 162 -0.42 8.31 -8.79
CA TYR A 162 -1.58 7.90 -8.02
C TYR A 162 -1.31 6.55 -7.37
N ILE A 163 -1.56 6.42 -6.07
CA ILE A 163 -1.39 5.15 -5.35
C ILE A 163 -2.75 4.70 -4.85
N ILE A 164 -3.17 3.49 -5.22
CA ILE A 164 -4.42 2.86 -4.79
C ILE A 164 -4.13 1.92 -3.62
N THR A 165 -4.49 2.34 -2.40
CA THR A 165 -4.23 1.60 -1.16
C THR A 165 -5.15 2.06 -0.03
N SER A 166 -5.36 1.24 0.99
CA SER A 166 -5.88 1.70 2.30
C SER A 166 -4.80 1.90 3.35
N ASP A 167 -3.57 1.49 3.05
CA ASP A 167 -2.46 1.58 4.00
C ASP A 167 -1.97 3.03 4.12
N LYS A 168 -1.81 3.46 5.37
CA LYS A 168 -1.38 4.81 5.70
C LYS A 168 0.14 4.97 5.67
N ASP A 169 0.90 3.88 5.56
CA ASP A 169 2.35 3.96 5.44
C ASP A 169 2.76 4.68 4.15
N TYR A 170 1.93 4.60 3.11
CA TYR A 170 2.10 5.41 1.90
C TYR A 170 2.02 6.92 2.10
N LEU A 171 1.47 7.43 3.22
CA LEU A 171 1.45 8.88 3.50
C LEU A 171 2.87 9.48 3.53
N GLN A 172 3.89 8.66 3.81
CA GLN A 172 5.31 9.02 3.68
C GLN A 172 5.70 9.55 2.29
N LEU A 173 4.99 9.12 1.25
CA LEU A 173 5.24 9.51 -0.15
C LEU A 173 4.37 10.70 -0.60
N ALA A 174 3.42 11.15 0.23
CA ALA A 174 2.47 12.18 -0.16
C ALA A 174 3.18 13.51 -0.44
N ARG A 175 2.92 14.07 -1.63
CA ARG A 175 3.46 15.36 -2.08
C ARG A 175 2.56 15.89 -3.21
N PRO A 176 2.74 17.13 -3.71
CA PRO A 176 1.80 17.71 -4.67
C PRO A 176 1.49 16.85 -5.91
N ASN A 177 2.47 16.11 -6.43
CA ASN A 177 2.35 15.22 -7.58
C ASN A 177 2.23 13.73 -7.23
N VAL A 178 2.03 13.37 -5.95
CA VAL A 178 1.79 11.99 -5.50
C VAL A 178 0.52 11.96 -4.65
N GLN A 179 -0.56 11.42 -5.21
CA GLN A 179 -1.87 11.36 -4.58
C GLN A 179 -2.23 9.93 -4.20
N ILE A 180 -2.73 9.75 -2.98
CA ILE A 180 -2.99 8.42 -2.42
C ILE A 180 -4.49 8.27 -2.19
N PHE A 181 -5.09 7.24 -2.76
CA PHE A 181 -6.53 7.00 -2.76
C PHE A 181 -6.86 5.59 -2.29
N SER A 182 -7.94 5.47 -1.53
CA SER A 182 -8.59 4.17 -1.30
C SER A 182 -9.39 3.72 -2.53
N LEU A 183 -9.84 2.47 -2.54
CA LEU A 183 -10.78 1.98 -3.57
C LEU A 183 -12.20 2.57 -3.46
N ALA A 184 -12.48 3.31 -2.38
CA ALA A 184 -13.63 4.21 -2.30
C ALA A 184 -13.39 5.57 -2.99
N TYR A 185 -12.24 5.74 -3.64
CA TYR A 185 -11.78 6.96 -4.33
C TYR A 185 -11.78 8.20 -3.43
N LYS A 186 -11.53 7.99 -2.15
CA LYS A 186 -11.26 9.06 -1.17
C LYS A 186 -9.76 9.17 -0.96
N LYS A 187 -9.23 10.40 -1.04
CA LYS A 187 -7.84 10.70 -0.72
C LYS A 187 -7.53 10.35 0.73
N LEU A 188 -6.40 9.71 0.97
CA LEU A 188 -5.96 9.37 2.33
C LEU A 188 -5.49 10.61 3.09
N THR A 189 -4.92 11.60 2.40
CA THR A 189 -4.46 12.88 2.97
C THR A 189 -5.60 13.72 3.54
N ASP A 190 -6.83 13.56 3.02
CA ASP A 190 -8.01 14.32 3.45
C ASP A 190 -8.71 13.68 4.67
N GLN A 191 -8.23 12.51 5.11
CA GLN A 191 -8.80 11.82 6.27
C GLN A 191 -8.32 12.48 7.57
N LYS A 192 -9.19 12.50 8.60
CA LYS A 192 -8.88 13.06 9.93
C LYS A 192 -7.65 12.45 10.63
N SER A 193 -7.22 11.28 10.18
CA SER A 193 -6.03 10.59 10.71
C SER A 193 -4.73 10.98 10.02
N SER A 194 -4.78 11.76 8.94
CA SER A 194 -3.63 12.36 8.28
C SER A 194 -3.47 13.77 8.84
N THR A 195 -2.23 14.15 9.13
CA THR A 195 -1.88 15.52 9.53
C THR A 195 -1.68 16.43 8.30
N GLY A 196 -1.60 15.84 7.10
CA GLY A 196 -1.26 16.56 5.87
C GLY A 196 0.24 16.85 5.75
N ASN A 197 1.05 16.42 6.72
CA ASN A 197 2.50 16.50 6.69
C ASN A 197 3.09 15.07 6.76
N PRO A 198 3.72 14.57 5.67
CA PRO A 198 4.32 13.24 5.62
C PRO A 198 5.31 12.94 6.74
N GLU A 199 6.12 13.93 7.15
CA GLU A 199 7.10 13.79 8.23
C GLU A 199 6.42 13.62 9.59
N CYS A 200 5.32 14.35 9.81
CA CYS A 200 4.53 14.23 11.02
C CYS A 200 3.76 12.91 11.06
N ASP A 201 3.18 12.48 9.93
CA ASP A 201 2.46 11.22 9.83
C ASP A 201 3.40 10.02 10.07
N LEU A 202 4.59 10.04 9.47
CA LEU A 202 5.64 9.05 9.71
C LEU A 202 6.08 9.03 11.18
N PHE A 203 6.40 10.20 11.74
CA PHE A 203 6.81 10.30 13.13
C PHE A 203 5.73 9.75 14.08
N CYS A 204 4.46 10.12 13.85
CA CYS A 204 3.35 9.62 14.65
C CYS A 204 3.24 8.09 14.55
N LYS A 205 3.36 7.53 13.35
CA LYS A 205 3.34 6.08 13.12
C LYS A 205 4.46 5.37 13.88
N ILE A 206 5.70 5.87 13.80
CA ILE A 206 6.86 5.32 14.51
C ILE A 206 6.61 5.31 16.01
N VAL A 207 6.21 6.45 16.58
CA VAL A 207 6.06 6.62 18.03
C VAL A 207 4.85 5.83 18.56
N MET A 208 3.74 5.80 17.84
CA MET A 208 2.54 5.05 18.24
C MET A 208 2.69 3.55 18.04
N GLY A 209 3.62 3.12 17.19
CA GLY A 209 3.70 1.75 16.71
C GLY A 209 2.55 1.39 15.77
N ASP A 210 2.46 0.11 15.45
CA ASP A 210 1.42 -0.46 14.58
C ASP A 210 0.99 -1.83 15.11
N ILE A 211 -0.20 -1.85 15.69
CA ILE A 211 -0.81 -3.07 16.25
C ILE A 211 -1.00 -4.15 15.18
N SER A 212 -1.34 -3.77 13.94
CA SER A 212 -1.60 -4.71 12.85
C SER A 212 -0.34 -5.45 12.39
N ASP A 213 0.82 -4.85 12.67
CA ASP A 213 2.15 -5.36 12.37
C ASP A 213 2.90 -5.85 13.61
N ASN A 214 2.21 -5.88 14.75
CA ASN A 214 2.77 -6.22 16.05
C ASN A 214 3.93 -5.30 16.50
N ILE A 215 3.97 -4.06 15.98
CA ILE A 215 4.92 -3.02 16.37
C ILE A 215 4.36 -2.28 17.59
N LYS A 216 5.08 -2.31 18.71
CA LYS A 216 4.65 -1.69 19.97
C LYS A 216 4.85 -0.17 19.93
N SER A 217 4.01 0.55 20.66
CA SER A 217 4.19 1.99 20.91
C SER A 217 5.52 2.25 21.64
N VAL A 218 6.28 3.25 21.17
CA VAL A 218 7.58 3.65 21.74
C VAL A 218 7.41 4.15 23.17
N LEU A 219 6.38 4.97 23.40
CA LEU A 219 6.09 5.56 24.71
C LEU A 219 4.85 4.92 25.33
N LYS A 220 4.79 4.85 26.66
CA LYS A 220 3.62 4.37 27.39
C LYS A 220 2.43 5.32 27.17
N LYS A 221 1.26 4.72 26.89
CA LYS A 221 0.00 5.45 26.66
C LYS A 221 0.11 6.51 25.54
N CYS A 222 0.86 6.21 24.48
CA CYS A 222 1.01 7.10 23.33
C CYS A 222 -0.07 6.84 22.28
N GLY A 223 -1.15 7.63 22.33
CA GLY A 223 -2.13 7.69 21.25
C GLY A 223 -1.86 8.87 20.30
N PRO A 224 -2.74 9.08 19.29
CA PRO A 224 -2.58 10.12 18.27
C PRO A 224 -2.28 11.52 18.81
N LYS A 225 -2.98 11.93 19.88
CA LYS A 225 -2.78 13.25 20.50
C LYS A 225 -1.40 13.37 21.17
N THR A 226 -0.94 12.31 21.84
CA THR A 226 0.36 12.31 22.51
C THR A 226 1.48 12.30 21.48
N ALA A 227 1.34 11.52 20.41
CA ALA A 227 2.31 11.46 19.32
C ALA A 227 2.44 12.80 18.60
N LEU A 228 1.31 13.46 18.28
CA LEU A 228 1.32 14.81 17.70
C LEU A 228 1.99 15.82 18.62
N LYS A 229 1.70 15.80 19.93
CA LYS A 229 2.38 16.66 20.91
C LYS A 229 3.90 16.41 20.94
N CYS A 230 4.34 15.16 20.80
CA CYS A 230 5.77 14.83 20.73
C CYS A 230 6.43 15.37 19.45
N TYR A 231 5.70 15.44 18.34
CA TYR A 231 6.17 16.06 17.11
C TYR A 231 6.29 17.58 17.25
N GLU A 232 5.24 18.23 17.75
CA GLU A 232 5.16 19.68 17.91
C GLU A 232 6.09 20.24 18.99
N ASN A 233 6.40 19.45 20.02
CA ASN A 233 7.29 19.81 21.12
C ASN A 233 8.41 18.78 21.31
N ARG A 234 9.53 19.01 20.62
CA ARG A 234 10.71 18.14 20.69
C ARG A 234 11.31 18.02 22.09
N ALA A 235 11.32 19.09 22.88
CA ALA A 235 11.82 19.03 24.26
C ALA A 235 10.99 18.09 25.14
N TYR A 236 9.67 18.10 24.99
CA TYR A 236 8.76 17.17 25.66
C TYR A 236 9.02 15.72 25.22
N PHE A 237 9.24 15.50 23.92
CA PHE A 237 9.57 14.18 23.40
C PHE A 237 10.91 13.68 23.96
N ASP A 238 11.95 14.50 23.96
CA ASP A 238 13.27 14.13 24.47
C ASP A 238 13.24 13.77 25.96
N GLU A 239 12.52 14.55 26.77
CA GLU A 239 12.33 14.23 28.19
C GLU A 239 11.63 12.89 28.38
N LYS A 240 10.60 12.62 27.57
CA LYS A 240 9.87 11.34 27.57
C LYS A 240 10.74 10.16 27.16
N MET A 241 11.50 10.31 26.09
CA MET A 241 12.43 9.29 25.60
C MET A 241 13.49 8.94 26.65
N LYS A 242 14.05 9.95 27.35
CA LYS A 242 14.99 9.76 28.47
C LYS A 242 14.34 9.04 29.64
N THR A 243 13.16 9.50 30.06
CA THR A 243 12.47 8.97 31.24
C THR A 243 12.04 7.51 31.05
N GLU A 244 11.61 7.16 29.84
CA GLU A 244 11.12 5.80 29.52
C GLU A 244 12.21 4.90 28.92
N ASN A 245 13.43 5.42 28.72
CA ASN A 245 14.54 4.75 28.05
C ASN A 245 14.14 4.08 26.72
N ALA A 246 13.42 4.82 25.88
CA ALA A 246 12.70 4.27 24.73
C ALA A 246 13.49 4.32 23.40
N TYR A 247 14.76 4.70 23.42
CA TYR A 247 15.57 4.95 22.22
C TYR A 247 15.76 3.71 21.34
N GLU A 248 16.03 2.54 21.93
CA GLU A 248 16.19 1.29 21.16
C GLU A 248 14.91 0.91 20.43
N LEU A 249 13.76 1.02 21.11
CA LEU A 249 12.46 0.74 20.52
C LEU A 249 12.10 1.76 19.43
N TYR A 250 12.42 3.03 19.63
CA TYR A 250 12.24 4.05 18.59
C TYR A 250 13.06 3.75 17.34
N ASN A 251 14.35 3.41 17.50
CA ASN A 251 15.22 3.07 16.37
C ASN A 251 14.74 1.82 15.62
N LEU A 252 14.25 0.81 16.35
CA LEU A 252 13.63 -0.37 15.76
C LEU A 252 12.38 0.01 14.96
N ASN A 253 11.44 0.76 15.56
CA ASN A 253 10.22 1.18 14.90
C ASN A 253 10.51 2.05 13.66
N GLU A 254 11.46 2.99 13.76
CA GLU A 254 11.90 3.81 12.63
C GLU A 254 12.39 2.92 11.50
N THR A 255 13.25 1.93 11.80
CA THR A 255 13.78 0.99 10.81
C THR A 255 12.68 0.18 10.15
N LEU A 256 11.67 -0.27 10.91
CA LEU A 256 10.58 -1.09 10.39
C LEU A 256 9.57 -0.29 9.54
N VAL A 257 9.35 0.99 9.84
CA VAL A 257 8.26 1.78 9.25
C VAL A 257 8.73 2.70 8.12
N ASP A 258 9.91 3.32 8.24
CA ASP A 258 10.39 4.33 7.30
C ASP A 258 10.86 3.69 5.97
N PHE A 259 10.25 4.07 4.85
CA PHE A 259 10.64 3.60 3.51
C PHE A 259 12.06 4.02 3.11
N ASN A 260 12.72 4.91 3.84
CA ASN A 260 14.14 5.25 3.65
C ASN A 260 15.08 4.28 4.38
N LYS A 261 14.54 3.38 5.21
CA LYS A 261 15.30 2.37 5.96
C LYS A 261 15.22 0.96 5.34
N ILE A 262 14.55 0.84 4.19
CA ILE A 262 14.59 -0.40 3.40
C ILE A 262 16.06 -0.72 3.07
N PRO A 263 16.54 -1.95 3.32
CA PRO A 263 17.95 -2.29 3.11
C PRO A 263 18.41 -2.00 1.68
N GLN A 264 19.51 -1.25 1.53
CA GLN A 264 20.00 -0.80 0.24
C GLN A 264 20.28 -1.95 -0.73
N GLU A 265 20.78 -3.08 -0.23
CA GLU A 265 20.98 -4.30 -1.03
C GLU A 265 19.68 -4.77 -1.72
N LEU A 266 18.54 -4.72 -1.03
CA LEU A 266 17.23 -5.11 -1.58
C LEU A 266 16.70 -4.06 -2.54
N VAL A 267 16.99 -2.78 -2.30
CA VAL A 267 16.65 -1.68 -3.22
C VAL A 267 17.40 -1.85 -4.55
N ASP A 268 18.70 -2.13 -4.49
CA ASP A 268 19.55 -2.30 -5.66
C ASP A 268 19.16 -3.56 -6.45
N GLU A 269 18.94 -4.69 -5.77
CA GLU A 269 18.43 -5.93 -6.37
C GLU A 269 17.10 -5.69 -7.10
N PHE A 270 16.16 -5.01 -6.45
CA PHE A 270 14.86 -4.71 -7.02
C PHE A 270 14.96 -3.78 -8.24
N LEU A 271 15.71 -2.69 -8.16
CA LEU A 271 15.88 -1.76 -9.28
C LEU A 271 16.59 -2.39 -10.48
N GLU A 272 17.56 -3.27 -10.25
CA GLU A 272 18.22 -4.01 -11.32
C GLU A 272 17.23 -4.94 -12.04
N SER A 273 16.32 -5.58 -11.29
CA SER A 273 15.27 -6.43 -11.87
C SER A 273 14.25 -5.67 -12.74
N LEU A 274 14.19 -4.34 -12.66
CA LEU A 274 13.32 -3.51 -13.51
C LEU A 274 13.96 -3.15 -14.85
N LYS A 275 15.28 -3.36 -15.01
CA LYS A 275 16.01 -3.06 -16.26
C LYS A 275 15.99 -4.22 -17.26
N SER A 276 15.79 -5.44 -16.77
CA SER A 276 15.72 -6.69 -17.55
C SER A 276 14.36 -6.91 -18.18
#